data_AF-A0A4Y5YT36-F1
#
_entry.id   AF-A0A4Y5YT36-F1
#
_cell.length_a   1.000
_cell.length_b   1.000
_cell.length_c   1.000
_cell.angle_alpha   90.00
_cell.angle_beta   90.00
_cell.angle_gamma   90.00
#
_symmetry.space_group_name_H-M   'P 1'
#
loop_
_entity.id
_entity.type
_entity.pdbx_description
1 polymer ?
#
loop_
_entity_poly.entity_id
_entity_poly.type
_entity_poly.pdbx_seq_one_letter_code
_entity_poly.pdbx_strand_id
1 'polypeptide(L)'
;MSGTYKLAPVLVALAVTAAALAGCTATAPAAVQTPKAPVATAVAEPTAEAPPTESTEPETCSGMSQVYGDGGGLYWERQGILRDLGAREFARGEVTVDEDGTPVTYTVEPGDVEAVIAERLCAWPTLGEMNHVRVIQPGQVLWLTPNPDLPWVPYYSPGDAPAGFQQIPYQQAIESAGRAVDAGDVDTVRAIWNDTLKGMFLNQETIDVVQKVVDSGDLGALRQLFS
;
A
#
# COMPACT_ATOMS: atom_id res chain seq x y z
N MET A 1 -51.30 -0.21 -18.72
CA MET A 1 -50.92 -1.53 -19.25
C MET A 1 -50.01 -2.18 -18.22
N SER A 2 -50.58 -3.04 -17.37
CA SER A 2 -49.90 -3.66 -16.23
C SER A 2 -49.32 -5.01 -16.65
N GLY A 3 -48.00 -5.16 -16.59
CA GLY A 3 -47.29 -6.41 -16.84
C GLY A 3 -46.76 -6.98 -15.52
N THR A 4 -47.38 -8.05 -15.06
CA THR A 4 -47.00 -8.83 -13.87
C THR A 4 -45.91 -9.85 -14.24
N TYR A 5 -44.69 -9.67 -13.74
CA TYR A 5 -43.64 -10.70 -13.83
C TYR A 5 -43.61 -11.52 -12.54
N LYS A 6 -43.78 -12.85 -12.69
CA LYS A 6 -43.73 -13.84 -11.62
C LYS A 6 -42.27 -14.17 -11.29
N LEU A 7 -41.86 -13.93 -10.04
CA LEU A 7 -40.60 -14.41 -9.48
C LEU A 7 -40.78 -15.85 -8.99
N ALA A 8 -39.93 -16.77 -9.45
CA ALA A 8 -39.80 -18.11 -8.90
C ALA A 8 -38.68 -18.13 -7.85
N PRO A 9 -38.86 -18.76 -6.68
CA PRO A 9 -37.81 -18.87 -5.67
C PRO A 9 -36.97 -20.13 -5.93
N VAL A 10 -35.65 -19.95 -6.09
CA VAL A 10 -34.68 -21.04 -6.06
C VAL A 10 -34.10 -21.09 -4.65
N LEU A 11 -34.50 -22.10 -3.88
CA LEU A 11 -33.91 -22.46 -2.59
C LEU A 11 -32.64 -23.27 -2.85
N VAL A 12 -31.47 -22.72 -2.50
CA VAL A 12 -30.21 -23.46 -2.45
C VAL A 12 -29.92 -23.80 -0.99
N ALA A 13 -30.03 -25.07 -0.63
CA ALA A 13 -29.64 -25.60 0.67
C ALA A 13 -28.13 -25.86 0.68
N LEU A 14 -27.38 -25.11 1.49
CA LEU A 14 -25.98 -25.42 1.79
C LEU A 14 -25.89 -26.37 2.99
N ALA A 15 -25.39 -27.58 2.75
CA ALA A 15 -25.08 -28.55 3.78
C ALA A 15 -23.73 -28.20 4.45
N VAL A 16 -23.73 -28.01 5.76
CA VAL A 16 -22.54 -27.81 6.58
C VAL A 16 -21.95 -29.19 6.92
N THR A 17 -20.73 -29.46 6.46
CA THR A 17 -19.95 -30.64 6.88
C THR A 17 -18.97 -30.23 7.97
N ALA A 18 -19.18 -30.75 9.19
CA ALA A 18 -18.25 -30.59 10.31
C ALA A 18 -17.19 -31.69 10.24
N ALA A 19 -15.92 -31.31 10.02
CA ALA A 19 -14.78 -32.21 10.13
C ALA A 19 -14.20 -32.14 11.55
N ALA A 20 -14.22 -33.27 12.26
CA ALA A 20 -13.58 -33.43 13.56
C ALA A 20 -12.09 -33.76 13.37
N LEU A 21 -11.20 -32.90 13.87
CA LEU A 21 -9.76 -33.15 13.94
C LEU A 21 -9.44 -33.86 15.27
N ALA A 22 -9.21 -35.18 15.17
CA ALA A 22 -8.63 -35.98 16.25
C ALA A 22 -7.12 -35.70 16.35
N GLY A 23 -6.64 -35.51 17.58
CA GLY A 23 -5.30 -35.05 17.89
C GLY A 23 -4.17 -36.03 17.54
N CYS A 24 -3.03 -35.45 17.14
CA CYS A 24 -1.74 -36.12 17.13
C CYS A 24 -0.92 -35.61 18.33
N THR A 25 -0.73 -36.47 19.34
CA THR A 25 0.30 -36.27 20.36
C THR A 25 1.67 -36.51 19.73
N ALA A 26 2.47 -35.46 19.58
CA ALA A 26 3.86 -35.56 19.12
C ALA A 26 4.75 -36.13 20.25
N THR A 27 5.38 -37.27 19.98
CA THR A 27 6.45 -37.84 20.81
C THR A 27 7.73 -37.03 20.59
N ALA A 28 8.32 -36.49 21.66
CA ALA A 28 9.59 -35.78 21.62
C ALA A 28 10.75 -36.76 21.34
N PRO A 29 11.66 -36.46 20.39
CA PRO A 29 12.85 -37.28 20.18
C PRO A 29 13.90 -37.02 21.28
N ALA A 30 14.56 -38.10 21.69
CA ALA A 30 15.61 -38.13 22.68
C ALA A 30 16.86 -37.35 22.24
N ALA A 31 17.50 -36.67 23.19
CA ALA A 31 18.76 -35.95 23.00
C ALA A 31 19.89 -36.90 22.55
N VAL A 32 20.42 -36.66 21.36
CA VAL A 32 21.62 -37.33 20.83
C VAL A 32 22.86 -36.60 21.36
N GLN A 33 23.79 -37.35 21.96
CA GLN A 33 25.05 -36.84 22.48
C GLN A 33 25.98 -36.41 21.34
N THR A 34 26.54 -35.21 21.45
CA THR A 34 27.54 -34.63 20.55
C THR A 34 28.87 -35.39 20.63
N PRO A 35 29.41 -35.90 19.51
CA PRO A 35 30.79 -36.41 19.47
C PRO A 35 31.80 -35.25 19.53
N LYS A 36 32.81 -35.42 20.38
CA LYS A 36 33.95 -34.52 20.57
C LYS A 36 34.78 -34.40 19.29
N ALA A 37 34.97 -33.17 18.79
CA ALA A 37 35.81 -32.87 17.63
C ALA A 37 37.31 -33.05 17.95
N PRO A 38 38.12 -33.59 17.00
CA PRO A 38 39.57 -33.57 17.10
C PRO A 38 40.14 -32.21 16.67
N VAL A 39 41.16 -31.75 17.40
CA VAL A 39 41.90 -30.52 17.13
C VAL A 39 42.80 -30.73 15.91
N ALA A 40 42.61 -29.93 14.86
CA ALA A 40 43.50 -29.86 13.70
C ALA A 40 44.52 -28.72 13.89
N THR A 41 45.80 -29.05 13.70
CA THR A 41 46.95 -28.16 13.75
C THR A 41 46.96 -27.24 12.53
N ALA A 42 47.00 -25.91 12.74
CA ALA A 42 47.11 -24.93 11.68
C ALA A 42 48.54 -24.86 11.12
N VAL A 43 48.67 -25.04 9.81
CA VAL A 43 49.84 -24.63 9.01
C VAL A 43 49.43 -23.36 8.28
N ALA A 44 50.15 -22.26 8.51
CA ALA A 44 49.91 -20.98 7.86
C ALA A 44 50.62 -20.94 6.49
N GLU A 45 49.84 -20.81 5.42
CA GLU A 45 50.30 -20.34 4.10
C GLU A 45 49.89 -18.86 3.93
N PRO A 46 50.67 -18.04 3.21
CA PRO A 46 50.40 -16.61 3.09
C PRO A 46 49.26 -16.35 2.10
N THR A 47 48.15 -15.81 2.62
CA THR A 47 46.96 -15.42 1.85
C THR A 47 47.27 -14.24 0.92
N ALA A 48 47.03 -14.45 -0.38
CA ALA A 48 46.98 -13.41 -1.38
C ALA A 48 45.86 -12.39 -1.06
N GLU A 49 46.17 -11.12 -1.23
CA GLU A 49 45.28 -9.98 -1.00
C GLU A 49 44.04 -10.09 -1.91
N ALA A 50 42.87 -10.22 -1.28
CA ALA A 50 41.59 -10.26 -1.96
C ALA A 50 41.19 -8.85 -2.45
N PRO A 51 40.48 -8.72 -3.59
CA PRO A 51 39.93 -7.45 -4.05
C PRO A 51 38.93 -6.88 -3.01
N PRO A 52 38.67 -5.56 -3.03
CA PRO A 52 37.94 -4.89 -1.96
C PRO A 52 36.56 -5.49 -1.80
N THR A 53 36.28 -5.97 -0.59
CA THR A 53 34.97 -6.40 -0.13
C THR A 53 34.00 -5.23 -0.29
N GLU A 54 32.90 -5.42 -1.02
CA GLU A 54 31.75 -4.52 -0.94
C GLU A 54 31.37 -4.33 0.53
N SER A 55 31.09 -3.09 0.91
CA SER A 55 30.77 -2.73 2.29
C SER A 55 29.57 -3.53 2.78
N THR A 56 29.77 -4.34 3.83
CA THR A 56 28.72 -5.05 4.57
C THR A 56 28.01 -4.16 5.61
N GLU A 57 28.28 -2.86 5.63
CA GLU A 57 27.48 -1.96 6.47
C GLU A 57 26.07 -1.86 5.88
N PRO A 58 25.01 -2.08 6.68
CA PRO A 58 23.65 -1.84 6.20
C PRO A 58 23.56 -0.38 5.79
N GLU A 59 23.30 -0.15 4.50
CA GLU A 59 23.05 1.19 3.98
C GLU A 59 21.94 1.81 4.82
N THR A 60 22.25 2.90 5.52
CA THR A 60 21.28 3.63 6.34
C THR A 60 20.69 4.77 5.52
N CYS A 61 19.43 5.11 5.81
CA CYS A 61 18.81 6.28 5.22
C CYS A 61 19.50 7.54 5.76
N SER A 62 20.45 8.09 5.00
CA SER A 62 21.13 9.36 5.30
C SER A 62 20.15 10.56 5.35
N GLY A 63 18.94 10.39 4.83
CA GLY A 63 17.77 11.25 4.99
C GLY A 63 16.54 10.53 4.48
N MET A 64 15.38 10.80 5.09
CA MET A 64 14.11 10.19 4.69
C MET A 64 13.39 11.09 3.68
N SER A 65 12.97 10.49 2.57
CA SER A 65 12.11 11.13 1.57
C SER A 65 10.72 11.35 2.16
N GLN A 66 10.19 12.56 2.02
CA GLN A 66 8.95 13.01 2.64
C GLN A 66 7.96 13.48 1.59
N VAL A 67 6.68 13.19 1.80
CA VAL A 67 5.61 13.82 1.02
C VAL A 67 5.12 15.04 1.79
N TYR A 68 5.13 16.18 1.13
CA TYR A 68 4.66 17.44 1.67
C TYR A 68 3.44 17.91 0.87
N GLY A 69 2.41 18.32 1.60
CA GLY A 69 1.36 19.20 1.10
C GLY A 69 1.52 20.58 1.71
N ASP A 70 1.05 21.61 1.02
CA ASP A 70 0.98 22.99 1.49
C ASP A 70 -0.12 23.19 2.55
N GLY A 71 -0.05 22.46 3.67
CA GLY A 71 -0.83 22.71 4.89
C GLY A 71 -2.34 22.82 4.72
N GLY A 72 -2.91 22.24 3.65
CA GLY A 72 -4.33 22.30 3.33
C GLY A 72 -4.69 22.26 1.84
N GLY A 73 -3.72 22.33 0.92
CA GLY A 73 -3.98 22.19 -0.51
C GLY A 73 -3.98 20.74 -0.99
N LEU A 74 -4.40 20.58 -2.25
CA LEU A 74 -4.61 19.29 -2.92
C LEU A 74 -3.34 18.73 -3.55
N TYR A 75 -2.23 19.48 -3.54
CA TYR A 75 -1.05 19.14 -4.33
C TYR A 75 0.05 18.71 -3.42
N TRP A 76 0.49 17.47 -3.64
CA TRP A 76 1.50 16.82 -2.83
C TRP A 76 2.74 16.58 -3.69
N GLU A 77 3.89 16.92 -3.13
CA GLU A 77 5.17 16.66 -3.75
C GLU A 77 6.04 15.82 -2.83
N ARG A 78 6.86 14.97 -3.42
CA ARG A 78 7.89 14.25 -2.70
C ARG A 78 9.18 15.06 -2.68
N GLN A 79 9.69 15.33 -1.48
CA GLN A 79 10.99 15.92 -1.25
C GLN A 79 11.99 14.87 -0.77
N GLY A 80 13.19 14.90 -1.34
CA GLY A 80 14.22 13.89 -1.09
C GLY A 80 14.04 12.64 -1.96
N ILE A 81 15.09 11.80 -1.99
CA ILE A 81 15.21 10.68 -2.92
C ILE A 81 14.78 9.39 -2.23
N LEU A 82 13.84 8.65 -2.86
CA LEU A 82 13.52 7.28 -2.44
C LEU A 82 14.68 6.35 -2.75
N ARG A 83 14.92 5.39 -1.87
CA ARG A 83 15.98 4.39 -2.05
C ARG A 83 15.48 3.05 -1.58
N ASP A 84 15.59 2.02 -2.41
CA ASP A 84 15.33 0.67 -1.97
C ASP A 84 16.59 0.07 -1.33
N LEU A 85 16.61 -0.04 -0.01
CA LEU A 85 17.67 -0.68 0.77
C LEU A 85 17.58 -2.22 0.76
N GLY A 86 16.77 -2.78 -0.14
CA GLY A 86 16.61 -4.22 -0.35
C GLY A 86 15.57 -4.87 0.56
N ALA A 87 15.04 -6.00 0.07
CA ALA A 87 14.05 -6.80 0.77
C ALA A 87 14.56 -7.26 2.15
N ARG A 88 13.67 -7.23 3.15
CA ARG A 88 13.99 -7.57 4.54
C ARG A 88 12.79 -8.21 5.24
N GLU A 89 13.02 -8.74 6.44
CA GLU A 89 11.93 -9.23 7.27
C GLU A 89 10.86 -8.14 7.44
N PHE A 90 9.60 -8.48 7.20
CA PHE A 90 8.46 -7.54 7.21
C PHE A 90 8.46 -6.44 6.13
N ALA A 91 9.31 -6.53 5.10
CA ALA A 91 9.22 -5.72 3.89
C ALA A 91 9.83 -6.47 2.69
N ARG A 92 9.15 -7.53 2.26
CA ARG A 92 9.60 -8.44 1.18
C ARG A 92 8.95 -8.16 -0.18
N GLY A 93 7.93 -7.30 -0.20
CA GLY A 93 7.24 -6.84 -1.39
C GLY A 93 8.15 -6.38 -2.54
N GLU A 94 7.61 -6.50 -3.74
CA GLU A 94 8.27 -6.10 -4.97
C GLU A 94 8.32 -4.58 -5.09
N VAL A 95 9.47 -4.03 -5.50
CA VAL A 95 9.63 -2.61 -5.81
C VAL A 95 9.79 -2.47 -7.31
N THR A 96 8.99 -1.59 -7.92
CA THR A 96 9.24 -1.14 -9.29
C THR A 96 9.99 0.18 -9.26
N VAL A 97 10.86 0.37 -10.24
CA VAL A 97 11.66 1.59 -10.40
C VAL A 97 11.34 2.29 -11.73
N ASP A 98 11.55 3.60 -11.79
CA ASP A 98 11.54 4.36 -13.04
C ASP A 98 12.85 4.20 -13.84
N GLU A 99 12.98 4.94 -14.94
CA GLU A 99 14.15 4.93 -15.83
C GLU A 99 15.46 5.34 -15.13
N ASP A 100 15.36 6.13 -14.05
CA ASP A 100 16.50 6.60 -13.26
C ASP A 100 16.82 5.65 -12.08
N GLY A 101 16.06 4.56 -11.94
CA GLY A 101 16.20 3.60 -10.85
C GLY A 101 15.57 4.05 -9.53
N THR A 102 14.74 5.10 -9.53
CA THR A 102 14.03 5.56 -8.34
C THR A 102 12.81 4.68 -8.07
N PRO A 103 12.60 4.20 -6.83
CA PRO A 103 11.37 3.48 -6.48
C PRO A 103 10.11 4.29 -6.78
N VAL A 104 9.16 3.71 -7.51
CA VAL A 104 7.88 4.34 -7.86
C VAL A 104 6.67 3.60 -7.31
N THR A 105 6.74 2.27 -7.20
CA THR A 105 5.69 1.48 -6.53
C THR A 105 6.27 0.39 -5.64
N TYR A 106 5.47 -0.06 -4.67
CA TYR A 106 5.73 -1.20 -3.81
C TYR A 106 4.52 -2.12 -3.75
N THR A 107 4.65 -3.39 -4.15
CA THR A 107 3.58 -4.38 -4.02
C THR A 107 3.69 -5.10 -2.67
N VAL A 108 2.69 -4.93 -1.82
CA VAL A 108 2.68 -5.44 -0.45
C VAL A 108 2.63 -6.97 -0.42
N GLU A 109 3.58 -7.61 0.25
CA GLU A 109 3.57 -9.05 0.47
C GLU A 109 2.88 -9.46 1.79
N PRO A 110 2.38 -10.70 1.92
CA PRO A 110 1.92 -11.23 3.20
C PRO A 110 3.00 -11.16 4.28
N GLY A 111 2.65 -10.48 5.38
CA GLY A 111 3.54 -10.27 6.52
C GLY A 111 4.36 -8.99 6.45
N ASP A 112 4.19 -8.16 5.41
CA ASP A 112 4.79 -6.85 5.39
C ASP A 112 4.17 -5.89 6.43
N VAL A 113 4.98 -4.98 6.95
CA VAL A 113 4.61 -3.99 7.96
C VAL A 113 4.97 -2.60 7.44
N GLU A 114 3.99 -1.69 7.40
CA GLU A 114 4.14 -0.36 6.79
C GLU A 114 5.40 0.39 7.25
N ALA A 115 5.66 0.39 8.57
CA ALA A 115 6.84 1.05 9.12
C ALA A 115 8.16 0.47 8.59
N VAL A 116 8.22 -0.85 8.36
CA VAL A 116 9.43 -1.52 7.85
C VAL A 116 9.57 -1.33 6.34
N ILE A 117 8.45 -1.26 5.60
CA ILE A 117 8.45 -0.86 4.19
C ILE A 117 8.99 0.57 4.06
N ALA A 118 8.49 1.49 4.88
CA ALA A 118 8.91 2.88 4.92
C ALA A 118 10.42 3.01 5.19
N GLU A 119 10.95 2.26 6.18
CA GLU A 119 12.40 2.20 6.45
C GLU A 119 13.20 1.60 5.29
N ARG A 120 12.71 0.52 4.67
CA ARG A 120 13.36 -0.09 3.49
C ARG A 120 13.47 0.91 2.35
N LEU A 121 12.44 1.71 2.12
CA LEU A 121 12.34 2.64 0.99
C LEU A 121 12.91 4.04 1.29
N CYS A 122 13.46 4.24 2.49
CA CYS A 122 13.81 5.56 3.01
C CYS A 122 12.68 6.59 2.85
N ALA A 123 11.44 6.17 3.09
CA ALA A 123 10.24 6.99 3.01
C ALA A 123 9.74 7.34 4.42
N TRP A 124 9.67 8.62 4.76
CA TRP A 124 9.06 9.10 6.01
C TRP A 124 7.54 8.93 5.94
N PRO A 125 6.88 8.63 7.08
CA PRO A 125 5.77 7.68 7.14
C PRO A 125 4.46 8.24 6.57
N THR A 126 3.46 7.35 6.53
CA THR A 126 2.08 7.47 5.96
C THR A 126 1.90 6.93 4.54
N LEU A 127 2.52 5.78 4.24
CA LEU A 127 2.31 5.09 2.96
C LEU A 127 0.85 4.70 2.76
N GLY A 128 0.17 4.24 3.81
CA GLY A 128 -1.24 3.85 3.73
C GLY A 128 -2.13 5.06 3.40
N GLU A 129 -1.97 6.16 4.14
CA GLU A 129 -2.80 7.35 3.95
C GLU A 129 -2.60 7.95 2.56
N MET A 130 -1.35 8.01 2.06
CA MET A 130 -1.04 8.47 0.70
C MET A 130 -1.72 7.64 -0.39
N ASN A 131 -1.97 6.35 -0.11
CA ASN A 131 -2.65 5.40 -1.00
C ASN A 131 -4.11 5.15 -0.56
N HIS A 132 -4.72 6.15 0.11
CA HIS A 132 -6.13 6.16 0.51
C HIS A 132 -6.61 4.91 1.27
N VAL A 133 -5.72 4.29 2.05
CA VAL A 133 -6.05 3.15 2.91
C VAL A 133 -5.65 3.40 4.35
N ARG A 134 -6.47 2.88 5.27
CA ARG A 134 -6.13 2.89 6.70
C ARG A 134 -5.07 1.86 7.07
N VAL A 135 -5.09 0.73 6.38
CA VAL A 135 -4.22 -0.43 6.65
C VAL A 135 -3.87 -1.05 5.31
N ILE A 136 -2.58 -1.07 4.98
CA ILE A 136 -2.07 -1.74 3.79
C ILE A 136 -2.39 -3.24 3.83
N GLN A 137 -2.76 -3.81 2.70
CA GLN A 137 -3.13 -5.23 2.59
C GLN A 137 -2.20 -5.96 1.61
N PRO A 138 -1.98 -7.28 1.80
CA PRO A 138 -1.24 -8.08 0.83
C PRO A 138 -1.86 -7.99 -0.57
N GLY A 139 -0.99 -7.84 -1.59
CA GLY A 139 -1.37 -7.66 -2.99
C GLY A 139 -1.68 -6.22 -3.38
N GLN A 140 -1.74 -5.28 -2.43
CA GLN A 140 -1.92 -3.86 -2.74
C GLN A 140 -0.66 -3.28 -3.36
N VAL A 141 -0.81 -2.45 -4.39
CA VAL A 141 0.27 -1.68 -5.00
C VAL A 141 0.27 -0.28 -4.40
N LEU A 142 1.32 0.05 -3.64
CA LEU A 142 1.52 1.36 -3.05
C LEU A 142 2.29 2.24 -4.02
N TRP A 143 1.75 3.41 -4.33
CA TRP A 143 2.38 4.48 -5.07
C TRP A 143 3.24 5.29 -4.15
N LEU A 144 4.49 5.50 -4.57
CA LEU A 144 5.48 6.15 -3.74
C LEU A 144 5.66 7.61 -4.15
N THR A 145 5.49 7.94 -5.44
CA THR A 145 5.83 9.26 -5.98
C THR A 145 4.56 9.95 -6.50
N PRO A 146 3.93 10.85 -5.73
CA PRO A 146 2.80 11.62 -6.21
C PRO A 146 3.22 12.56 -7.35
N ASN A 147 2.33 12.78 -8.33
CA ASN A 147 2.52 13.79 -9.35
C ASN A 147 2.12 15.16 -8.78
N PRO A 148 3.05 16.13 -8.66
CA PRO A 148 2.76 17.43 -8.05
C PRO A 148 1.76 18.27 -8.85
N ASP A 149 1.53 17.95 -10.13
CA ASP A 149 0.59 18.67 -11.00
C ASP A 149 -0.85 18.15 -10.90
N LEU A 150 -1.07 17.07 -10.14
CA LEU A 150 -2.38 16.45 -9.98
C LEU A 150 -2.90 16.63 -8.54
N PRO A 151 -4.22 16.89 -8.39
CA PRO A 151 -4.83 16.95 -7.08
C PRO A 151 -4.86 15.55 -6.43
N TRP A 152 -4.82 15.56 -5.10
CA TRP A 152 -4.94 14.41 -4.23
C TRP A 152 -6.04 14.72 -3.20
N VAL A 153 -6.95 13.76 -3.01
CA VAL A 153 -8.07 13.94 -2.07
C VAL A 153 -7.67 13.40 -0.69
N PRO A 154 -7.75 14.20 0.39
CA PRO A 154 -7.53 13.72 1.75
C PRO A 154 -8.22 12.42 2.12
N TYR A 155 -7.50 11.45 2.70
CA TYR A 155 -8.13 10.21 3.16
C TYR A 155 -9.08 10.44 4.36
N TYR A 156 -8.72 11.29 5.31
CA TYR A 156 -9.50 11.46 6.55
C TYR A 156 -10.68 12.42 6.46
N SER A 157 -10.51 13.55 5.77
CA SER A 157 -11.54 14.57 5.59
C SER A 157 -11.06 15.63 4.62
N PRO A 158 -11.96 16.27 3.86
CA PRO A 158 -11.64 17.49 3.13
C PRO A 158 -10.93 18.53 4.01
N GLY A 159 -10.00 19.31 3.44
CA GLY A 159 -9.26 20.33 4.19
C GLY A 159 -10.15 21.46 4.75
N ASP A 160 -11.33 21.63 4.16
CA ASP A 160 -12.38 22.59 4.51
C ASP A 160 -13.55 21.95 5.27
N ALA A 161 -13.39 20.71 5.75
CA ALA A 161 -14.44 20.00 6.47
C ALA A 161 -14.89 20.78 7.73
N PRO A 162 -16.20 20.97 7.94
CA PRO A 162 -16.71 21.68 9.10
C PRO A 162 -16.57 20.83 10.38
N ALA A 163 -16.69 21.47 11.54
CA ALA A 163 -16.79 20.75 12.81
C ALA A 163 -17.97 19.76 12.79
N GLY A 164 -17.72 18.53 13.26
CA GLY A 164 -18.72 17.45 13.23
C GLY A 164 -18.82 16.70 11.89
N PHE A 165 -17.84 16.87 10.99
CA PHE A 165 -17.76 16.14 9.73
C PHE A 165 -17.91 14.62 9.90
N GLN A 166 -18.71 14.02 9.02
CA GLN A 166 -18.99 12.59 9.03
C GLN A 166 -17.85 11.84 8.30
N GLN A 167 -16.76 11.58 9.02
CA GLN A 167 -15.56 10.94 8.48
C GLN A 167 -15.80 9.51 7.95
N ILE A 168 -16.61 8.70 8.63
CA ILE A 168 -16.82 7.29 8.26
C ILE A 168 -17.44 7.17 6.86
N PRO A 169 -18.59 7.82 6.54
CA PRO A 169 -19.14 7.81 5.18
C PRO A 169 -18.17 8.31 4.11
N TYR A 170 -17.37 9.34 4.44
CA TYR A 170 -16.37 9.88 3.53
C TYR A 170 -15.29 8.85 3.17
N GLN A 171 -14.68 8.23 4.18
CA GLN A 171 -13.66 7.20 3.98
C GLN A 171 -14.20 5.99 3.21
N GLN A 172 -15.42 5.55 3.52
CA GLN A 172 -16.05 4.45 2.78
C GLN A 172 -16.24 4.80 1.29
N ALA A 173 -16.57 6.04 0.97
CA ALA A 173 -16.69 6.51 -0.40
C ALA A 173 -15.33 6.63 -1.09
N ILE A 174 -14.30 7.15 -0.42
CA ILE A 174 -12.91 7.20 -0.94
C ILE A 174 -12.40 5.79 -1.26
N GLU A 175 -12.48 4.85 -0.31
CA GLU A 175 -12.03 3.47 -0.53
C GLU A 175 -12.84 2.76 -1.62
N SER A 176 -14.12 3.11 -1.79
CA SER A 176 -14.94 2.58 -2.88
C SER A 176 -14.53 3.14 -4.23
N ALA A 177 -14.20 4.44 -4.29
CA ALA A 177 -13.65 5.05 -5.50
C ALA A 177 -12.30 4.43 -5.85
N GLY A 178 -11.39 4.26 -4.88
CA GLY A 178 -10.10 3.62 -5.08
C GLY A 178 -10.22 2.20 -5.66
N ARG A 179 -11.09 1.36 -5.09
CA ARG A 179 -11.39 0.02 -5.65
C ARG A 179 -11.92 0.07 -7.08
N ALA A 180 -12.76 1.06 -7.41
CA ALA A 180 -13.28 1.23 -8.76
C ALA A 180 -12.16 1.67 -9.73
N VAL A 181 -11.26 2.55 -9.31
CA VAL A 181 -10.07 2.93 -10.08
C VAL A 181 -9.19 1.71 -10.36
N ASP A 182 -8.92 0.90 -9.33
CA ASP A 182 -8.11 -0.31 -9.48
C ASP A 182 -8.73 -1.36 -10.41
N ALA A 183 -10.06 -1.42 -10.46
CA ALA A 183 -10.81 -2.24 -11.40
C ALA A 183 -10.91 -1.63 -12.81
N GLY A 184 -10.47 -0.38 -13.02
CA GLY A 184 -10.63 0.35 -14.27
C GLY A 184 -12.07 0.84 -14.54
N ASP A 185 -12.93 0.84 -13.53
CA ASP A 185 -14.34 1.23 -13.62
C ASP A 185 -14.53 2.75 -13.41
N VAL A 186 -14.20 3.50 -14.45
CA VAL A 186 -14.30 4.97 -14.46
C VAL A 186 -15.72 5.48 -14.21
N ASP A 187 -16.75 4.75 -14.66
CA ASP A 187 -18.14 5.18 -14.50
C ASP A 187 -18.58 5.07 -13.04
N THR A 188 -18.17 4.01 -12.33
CA THR A 188 -18.39 3.91 -10.89
C THR A 188 -17.64 5.00 -10.12
N VAL A 189 -16.40 5.33 -10.51
CA VAL A 189 -15.65 6.46 -9.90
C VAL A 189 -16.42 7.77 -10.05
N ARG A 190 -16.93 8.06 -11.26
CA ARG A 190 -17.74 9.25 -11.53
C ARG A 190 -19.01 9.28 -10.71
N ALA A 191 -19.70 8.15 -10.57
CA ALA A 191 -20.91 8.06 -9.75
C ALA A 191 -20.60 8.35 -8.27
N ILE A 192 -19.57 7.71 -7.71
CA ILE A 192 -19.16 7.92 -6.31
C ILE A 192 -18.77 9.39 -6.07
N TRP A 193 -17.99 9.99 -6.99
CA TRP A 193 -17.64 11.39 -6.90
C TRP A 193 -18.88 12.29 -6.91
N ASN A 194 -19.72 12.20 -7.95
CA ASN A 194 -20.82 13.13 -8.15
C ASN A 194 -21.96 12.96 -7.13
N ASP A 195 -22.26 11.71 -6.75
CA ASP A 195 -23.43 11.41 -5.92
C ASP A 195 -23.11 11.42 -4.41
N THR A 196 -21.83 11.25 -4.04
CA THR A 196 -21.41 11.10 -2.64
C THR A 196 -20.32 12.09 -2.24
N LEU A 197 -19.12 12.00 -2.82
CA LEU A 197 -17.95 12.74 -2.32
C LEU A 197 -18.04 14.25 -2.57
N LYS A 198 -18.45 14.67 -3.77
CA LYS A 198 -18.47 16.07 -4.19
C LYS A 198 -19.23 16.98 -3.23
N GLY A 199 -20.37 16.52 -2.73
CA GLY A 199 -21.20 17.27 -1.77
C GLY A 199 -20.60 17.38 -0.36
N MET A 200 -19.48 16.71 -0.09
CA MET A 200 -18.78 16.75 1.20
C MET A 200 -17.70 17.83 1.25
N PHE A 201 -17.36 18.45 0.11
CA PHE A 201 -16.45 19.60 0.03
C PHE A 201 -17.24 20.90 0.05
N LEU A 202 -16.68 21.95 0.66
CA LEU A 202 -17.28 23.30 0.72
C LEU A 202 -16.63 24.28 -0.27
N ASN A 203 -15.38 24.04 -0.64
CA ASN A 203 -14.58 24.87 -1.51
C ASN A 203 -14.84 24.48 -2.97
N GLN A 204 -15.45 25.41 -3.71
CA GLN A 204 -15.80 25.22 -5.11
C GLN A 204 -14.57 25.04 -6.01
N GLU A 205 -13.46 25.73 -5.72
CA GLU A 205 -12.21 25.58 -6.48
C GLU A 205 -11.66 24.15 -6.37
N THR A 206 -11.69 23.59 -5.17
CA THR A 206 -11.34 22.18 -4.93
C THR A 206 -12.24 21.24 -5.73
N ILE A 207 -13.55 21.47 -5.66
CA ILE A 207 -14.54 20.68 -6.40
C ILE A 207 -14.26 20.72 -7.90
N ASP A 208 -13.99 21.90 -8.46
CA ASP A 208 -13.80 22.08 -9.91
C ASP A 208 -12.51 21.41 -10.39
N VAL A 209 -11.43 21.51 -9.62
CA VAL A 209 -10.13 20.86 -9.91
C VAL A 209 -10.27 19.34 -9.88
N VAL A 210 -10.91 18.79 -8.83
CA VAL A 210 -11.13 17.35 -8.70
C VAL A 210 -12.09 16.85 -9.80
N GLN A 211 -13.17 17.58 -10.07
CA GLN A 211 -14.11 17.26 -11.15
C GLN A 211 -13.41 17.17 -12.50
N LYS A 212 -12.48 18.07 -12.81
CA LYS A 212 -11.74 18.06 -14.07
C LYS A 212 -10.96 16.74 -14.26
N VAL A 213 -10.34 16.24 -13.19
CA VAL A 213 -9.64 14.94 -13.22
C VAL A 213 -10.63 13.79 -13.36
N VAL A 214 -11.73 13.80 -12.61
CA VAL A 214 -12.80 12.80 -12.72
C VAL A 214 -13.41 12.73 -14.13
N ASP A 215 -13.64 13.89 -14.75
CA ASP A 215 -14.20 14.00 -16.09
C ASP A 215 -13.23 13.49 -17.16
N SER A 216 -11.92 13.71 -16.98
CA SER A 216 -10.88 13.22 -17.89
C SER A 216 -10.91 11.70 -18.08
N GLY A 217 -11.30 10.96 -17.04
CA GLY A 217 -11.30 9.49 -17.04
C GLY A 217 -9.90 8.86 -17.15
N ASP A 218 -8.83 9.64 -16.99
CA ASP A 218 -7.47 9.12 -17.01
C ASP A 218 -7.21 8.27 -15.74
N LEU A 219 -6.96 6.98 -15.93
CA LEU A 219 -6.79 6.04 -14.81
C LEU A 219 -5.56 6.34 -13.95
N GLY A 220 -4.49 6.91 -14.53
CA GLY A 220 -3.32 7.30 -13.77
C GLY A 220 -3.63 8.47 -12.83
N ALA A 221 -4.32 9.47 -13.35
CA ALA A 221 -4.72 10.64 -12.56
C ALA A 221 -5.81 10.31 -11.53
N LEU A 222 -6.79 9.47 -11.90
CA LEU A 222 -7.81 8.98 -10.98
C LEU A 222 -7.23 8.14 -9.85
N ARG A 223 -6.14 7.41 -10.13
CA ARG A 223 -5.44 6.63 -9.11
C ARG A 223 -4.84 7.55 -8.08
N GLN A 224 -4.01 8.51 -8.46
CA GLN A 224 -3.53 9.51 -7.51
C GLN A 224 -4.64 10.20 -6.72
N LEU A 225 -5.81 10.40 -7.33
CA LEU A 225 -6.92 11.06 -6.68
C LEU A 225 -7.56 10.22 -5.55
N PHE A 226 -7.60 8.88 -5.69
CA PHE A 226 -8.43 8.00 -4.85
C PHE A 226 -7.78 6.67 -4.39
N SER A 227 -6.59 6.32 -4.85
CA SER A 227 -5.95 5.01 -4.66
C SER A 227 -4.43 5.07 -4.50
#